data_AF-A0A7W1N429-F1
#
_entry.id   AF-A0A7W1N429-F1
#
_cell.length_a   1.000
_cell.length_b   1.000
_cell.length_c   1.000
_cell.angle_alpha   90.00
_cell.angle_beta   90.00
_cell.angle_gamma   90.00
#
_symmetry.space_group_name_H-M   'P 1'
#
loop_
_entity.id
_entity.type
_entity.pdbx_description
1 polymer ?
#
loop_
_entity_poly.entity_id
_entity_poly.type
_entity_poly.pdbx_seq_one_letter_code
_entity_poly.pdbx_strand_id
1 'polypeptide(L)' 'MLDRPPQTGGDDREYVEFAHTGTTGTGPYRCSGCGYGVTVRTTLPRCPMCSGEQWQRPTLSPFEPPRLQ' A
#
# COMPACT_ATOMS: atom_id res chain seq x y z
N MET A 1 2.98 43.49 12.20
CA MET A 1 2.10 42.88 11.18
C MET A 1 2.97 42.13 10.19
N LEU A 2 3.29 40.86 10.47
CA LEU A 2 3.62 39.89 9.43
C LEU A 2 2.77 38.68 9.75
N ASP A 3 1.63 38.60 9.08
CA ASP A 3 0.75 37.43 9.09
C ASP A 3 1.56 36.25 8.55
N ARG A 4 1.93 35.30 9.42
CA ARG A 4 2.60 34.08 8.98
C ARG A 4 1.50 33.19 8.40
N PRO A 5 1.50 32.89 7.10
CA PRO A 5 0.45 32.08 6.51
C PRO A 5 0.38 30.71 7.20
N PRO A 6 -0.81 30.12 7.35
CA PRO A 6 -0.94 28.78 7.91
C PRO A 6 -0.18 27.83 6.99
N GLN A 7 0.84 27.20 7.54
CA GLN A 7 1.54 26.13 6.88
C GLN A 7 0.57 24.96 6.86
N THR A 8 -0.17 24.78 5.77
CA THR A 8 -0.86 23.51 5.49
C THR A 8 0.24 22.50 5.23
N GLY A 9 0.79 21.95 6.31
CA GLY A 9 1.68 20.79 6.26
C GLY A 9 0.92 19.71 5.53
N GLY A 10 1.34 19.43 4.30
CA GLY A 10 0.94 18.24 3.56
C GLY A 10 1.31 17.06 4.43
N ASP A 11 0.30 16.49 5.05
CA ASP A 11 0.39 15.30 5.86
C ASP A 11 1.01 14.21 4.97
N ASP A 12 2.17 13.71 5.38
CA ASP A 12 2.86 12.53 4.85
C ASP A 12 2.05 11.26 5.16
N ARG A 13 0.74 11.31 4.90
CA ARG A 13 -0.13 10.14 4.93
C ARG A 13 0.21 9.37 3.67
N GLU A 14 1.22 8.51 3.79
CA GLU A 14 1.47 7.39 2.88
C GLU A 14 0.14 6.69 2.64
N TYR A 15 -0.52 7.05 1.55
CA TYR A 15 -1.84 6.58 1.24
C TYR A 15 -1.67 5.18 0.67
N VAL A 16 -1.71 4.18 1.57
CA VAL A 16 -1.65 2.79 1.15
C VAL A 16 -2.94 2.48 0.39
N GLU A 17 -2.83 2.28 -0.92
CA GLU A 17 -3.95 1.83 -1.74
C GLU A 17 -4.34 0.41 -1.29
N PHE A 18 -5.48 0.30 -0.62
CA PHE A 18 -6.08 -0.98 -0.26
C PHE A 18 -6.96 -1.48 -1.41
N ALA A 19 -6.59 -2.62 -1.98
CA ALA A 19 -7.40 -3.35 -2.95
C ALA A 19 -8.20 -4.46 -2.26
N HIS A 20 -9.36 -4.80 -2.82
CA HIS A 20 -10.23 -5.84 -2.28
C HIS A 20 -10.19 -7.11 -3.13
N THR A 21 -10.54 -8.26 -2.55
CA THR A 21 -10.81 -9.49 -3.32
C THR A 21 -11.74 -9.20 -4.50
N GLY A 22 -11.49 -9.81 -5.66
CA GLY A 22 -12.29 -9.56 -6.86
C GLY A 22 -11.86 -8.33 -7.65
N THR A 23 -11.00 -7.48 -7.09
CA THR A 23 -10.41 -6.35 -7.82
C THR A 23 -9.40 -6.87 -8.83
N THR A 24 -9.44 -6.33 -10.05
CA THR A 24 -8.44 -6.64 -11.08
C THR A 24 -7.15 -5.90 -10.76
N GLY A 25 -6.04 -6.61 -10.74
CA GLY A 25 -4.75 -6.06 -10.36
C GLY A 25 -3.62 -6.98 -10.79
N THR A 26 -2.46 -6.38 -11.08
CA THR A 26 -1.26 -7.12 -11.45
C THR A 26 -0.10 -6.63 -10.61
N GLY A 27 0.69 -7.58 -10.09
CA GLY A 27 1.87 -7.30 -9.29
C GLY A 27 1.78 -7.85 -7.87
N PRO A 28 2.74 -7.47 -7.01
CA PRO A 28 2.77 -7.92 -5.62
C PRO A 28 1.71 -7.21 -4.76
N TYR A 29 1.11 -7.97 -3.86
CA TYR A 29 0.15 -7.50 -2.86
C TYR A 29 0.44 -8.18 -1.52
N ARG A 30 0.11 -7.51 -0.42
CA ARG A 30 0.26 -8.05 0.94
C ARG A 30 -1.08 -8.00 1.67
N CYS A 31 -1.49 -9.09 2.30
CA CYS A 31 -2.75 -9.11 3.04
C CYS A 31 -2.69 -8.19 4.25
N SER A 32 -3.64 -7.27 4.41
CA SER A 32 -3.69 -6.34 5.55
C SER A 32 -3.91 -7.04 6.89
N GLY A 33 -4.49 -8.24 6.89
CA GLY A 33 -4.86 -8.97 8.10
C GLY A 33 -3.74 -9.83 8.69
N CYS A 34 -2.96 -10.51 7.85
CA CYS A 34 -1.89 -11.43 8.31
C CYS A 34 -0.51 -11.14 7.70
N GLY A 35 -0.42 -10.18 6.78
CA GLY A 35 0.84 -9.85 6.13
C GLY A 35 1.31 -10.83 5.05
N TYR A 36 0.50 -11.82 4.65
CA TYR A 36 0.86 -12.78 3.59
C TYR A 36 1.01 -12.07 2.24
N GLY A 37 2.12 -12.30 1.54
CA GLY A 37 2.41 -11.70 0.24
C GLY A 37 2.03 -12.61 -0.94
N VAL A 38 1.41 -12.07 -1.98
CA VAL A 38 1.06 -12.79 -3.22
C VAL A 38 1.38 -11.92 -4.42
N THR A 39 1.69 -12.56 -5.56
CA THR A 39 1.75 -11.87 -6.85
C THR A 39 0.49 -12.18 -7.65
N VAL A 40 -0.36 -11.18 -7.84
CA VAL A 40 -1.59 -11.29 -8.61
C VAL A 40 -1.30 -11.04 -10.09
N ARG A 41 -1.93 -11.80 -10.97
CA ARG A 41 -1.83 -11.60 -12.43
C ARG A 41 -3.13 -11.13 -13.07
N THR A 42 -4.26 -11.43 -12.44
CA THR A 42 -5.60 -11.13 -12.95
C THR A 42 -6.43 -10.45 -11.87
N THR A 43 -6.90 -11.22 -10.90
CA THR A 43 -7.86 -10.78 -9.89
C THR A 43 -7.37 -11.18 -8.51
N LEU A 44 -7.53 -10.28 -7.55
CA LEU A 44 -7.13 -10.51 -6.16
C LEU A 44 -7.96 -11.65 -5.54
N PRO A 45 -7.32 -12.75 -5.10
CA PRO A 45 -8.00 -13.84 -4.41
C PRO A 45 -8.25 -13.47 -2.94
N ARG A 46 -9.01 -14.31 -2.22
CA ARG A 46 -9.04 -14.24 -0.75
C ARG A 46 -7.71 -14.73 -0.18
N CYS A 47 -7.30 -14.19 0.95
CA CYS A 47 -6.05 -14.59 1.58
C CYS A 47 -6.12 -16.07 2.01
N PRO A 48 -5.23 -16.95 1.53
CA PRO A 48 -5.27 -18.37 1.87
C PRO A 48 -4.92 -18.66 3.34
N MET A 49 -4.28 -17.70 4.03
CA MET A 49 -3.85 -17.86 5.42
C MET A 49 -4.92 -17.47 6.44
N CYS A 50 -5.64 -16.37 6.21
CA CYS A 50 -6.59 -15.81 7.17
C CYS A 50 -7.99 -15.60 6.60
N SER A 51 -8.24 -15.98 5.34
CA SER A 51 -9.48 -15.69 4.60
C SER A 51 -9.83 -14.20 4.46
N GLY A 52 -8.87 -13.32 4.77
CA GLY A 52 -9.01 -11.87 4.64
C GLY A 52 -9.15 -11.42 3.19
N GLU A 53 -9.82 -10.29 3.00
CA GLU A 53 -10.22 -9.80 1.68
C GLU A 53 -9.57 -8.46 1.31
N GLN A 54 -8.78 -7.92 2.23
CA GLN A 54 -8.08 -6.65 2.06
C GLN A 54 -6.60 -6.89 1.77
N TRP A 55 -6.13 -6.20 0.74
CA TRP A 55 -4.78 -6.32 0.21
C TRP A 55 -4.16 -4.93 0.09
N GLN A 56 -2.96 -4.78 0.63
CA GLN A 56 -2.12 -3.60 0.46
C GLN A 56 -1.26 -3.77 -0.78
N ARG A 57 -1.24 -2.73 -1.61
CA ARG A 57 -0.18 -2.60 -2.61
C ARG A 57 1.09 -2.15 -1.88
N PRO A 58 2.26 -2.73 -2.16
CA PRO A 58 3.49 -2.08 -1.75
C PRO A 58 3.52 -0.74 -2.49
N THR A 59 3.36 0.35 -1.73
CA THR A 59 3.76 1.67 -2.20
C THR A 59 5.22 1.51 -2.59
N LEU A 60 5.53 1.67 -3.88
CA LEU A 60 6.91 1.87 -4.30
C LEU A 60 7.35 3.11 -3.55
N SER A 61 8.08 2.94 -2.45
CA SER A 61 8.57 4.07 -1.68
C SER A 61 9.40 4.90 -2.66
N PRO A 62 9.05 6.18 -2.93
CA PRO A 62 9.82 7.00 -3.87
C PRO A 62 11.24 7.29 -3.38
N PHE A 63 11.55 6.89 -2.14
CA PHE A 63 12.83 7.10 -1.46
C PHE A 63 13.36 5.84 -0.79
N GLU A 64 13.40 4.70 -1.50
CA GLU A 64 14.33 3.64 -1.10
C GLU A 64 15.76 4.11 -1.46
N PRO A 65 16.62 4.54 -0.52
CA PRO A 65 18.01 4.77 -0.86
C PRO A 65 18.62 3.44 -1.33
N PRO A 66 19.54 3.45 -2.31
CA PRO A 66 20.25 2.23 -2.68
C PRO A 66 20.89 1.68 -1.42
N ARG A 67 20.54 0.45 -1.06
CA ARG A 67 21.18 -0.25 0.05
C ARG A 67 22.66 -0.46 -0.32
N LEU A 68 23.54 0.43 0.14
CA LEU A 68 24.97 0.17 0.16
C LEU A 68 25.23 -0.89 1.25
N GLN A 69 25.71 -2.05 0.82
CA GLN A 69 26.38 -3.03 1.68
C GLN A 69 27.84 -2.63 1.87
#